data_AF-A0AB73LKD5-F1
#
_entry.id   AF-A0AB73LKD5-F1
#
_cell.length_a   1.000
_cell.length_b   1.000
_cell.length_c   1.000
_cell.angle_alpha   90.00
_cell.angle_beta   90.00
_cell.angle_gamma   90.00
#
_symmetry.space_group_name_H-M   'P 1'
#
loop_
_entity.id
_entity.type
_entity.pdbx_description
1 polymer ?
#
loop_
_entity_poly.entity_id
_entity_poly.type
_entity_poly.pdbx_seq_one_letter_code
_entity_poly.pdbx_strand_id
1 'polypeptide(L)'
;MTPPNMRVEYHIYKHIAPTLNSPRLWGAIGQEFVGPGADKSAIDEVERLQQSAPQGVSYSVQRYEYSESRKNRPKKITIWRNGLSIVV
;
A
#
# COMPACT_ATOMS: atom_id res chain seq x y z
N MET A 1 6.61 -8.47 18.49
CA MET A 1 5.38 -9.19 18.90
C MET A 1 4.18 -8.31 18.62
N THR A 2 3.30 -8.74 17.73
CA THR A 2 2.04 -8.03 17.41
C THR A 2 1.03 -8.35 18.52
N PRO A 3 0.34 -7.36 19.14
CA PRO A 3 -0.66 -7.63 20.16
C PRO A 3 -1.74 -8.58 19.63
N PRO A 4 -2.32 -9.46 20.49
CA PRO A 4 -3.22 -10.55 20.07
C PRO A 4 -4.49 -10.08 19.33
N ASN A 5 -4.87 -8.79 19.46
CA ASN A 5 -6.07 -8.22 18.83
C ASN A 5 -5.74 -7.15 17.78
N MET A 6 -4.56 -7.21 17.18
CA MET A 6 -4.14 -6.28 16.14
C MET A 6 -4.30 -6.90 14.76
N ARG A 7 -5.27 -6.39 13.98
CA ARG A 7 -5.46 -6.78 12.58
C ARG A 7 -4.55 -5.91 11.71
N VAL A 8 -3.73 -6.55 10.88
CA VAL A 8 -2.85 -5.86 9.94
C VAL A 8 -3.27 -6.22 8.52
N GLU A 9 -3.46 -5.21 7.69
CA GLU A 9 -3.79 -5.35 6.28
C GLU A 9 -2.79 -4.57 5.44
N TYR A 10 -2.56 -5.03 4.21
CA TYR A 10 -1.70 -4.34 3.26
C TYR A 10 -2.50 -4.04 2.00
N HIS A 11 -2.50 -2.78 1.59
CA HIS A 11 -3.32 -2.26 0.50
C HIS A 11 -2.43 -1.65 -0.57
N ILE A 12 -2.64 -2.02 -1.83
CA ILE A 12 -1.92 -1.44 -2.97
C ILE A 12 -2.67 -0.20 -3.47
N TYR A 13 -1.91 0.87 -3.68
CA TYR A 13 -2.38 2.13 -4.21
C TYR A 13 -1.70 2.44 -5.54
N LYS A 14 -2.49 2.93 -6.50
CA LYS A 14 -2.02 3.48 -7.77
C LYS A 14 -1.96 4.99 -7.67
N HIS A 15 -0.89 5.58 -8.21
CA HIS A 15 -0.65 7.01 -8.30
C HIS A 15 -0.44 7.36 -9.76
N ILE A 16 -1.16 8.38 -10.25
CA ILE A 16 -1.05 8.91 -11.59
C ILE A 16 -0.52 10.34 -11.48
N ALA A 17 0.61 10.60 -12.14
CA ALA A 17 1.23 11.90 -12.19
C ALA A 17 0.26 12.93 -12.81
N PRO A 18 0.29 14.19 -12.33
CA PRO A 18 -0.52 15.24 -12.93
C PRO A 18 -0.07 15.49 -14.38
N THR A 19 -1.01 15.90 -15.22
CA THR A 19 -0.76 16.42 -16.57
C THR A 19 -1.24 17.87 -16.64
N LEU A 20 -1.03 18.54 -17.78
CA LEU A 20 -1.50 19.92 -17.98
C LEU A 20 -3.00 20.09 -17.70
N ASN A 21 -3.81 19.05 -17.97
CA ASN A 21 -5.26 19.09 -17.89
C ASN A 21 -5.87 18.22 -16.78
N SER A 22 -5.05 17.52 -15.98
CA SER A 22 -5.53 16.64 -14.91
C SER A 22 -4.66 16.74 -13.68
N PRO A 23 -5.26 16.87 -12.47
CA PRO A 23 -4.50 16.84 -11.23
C PRO A 23 -3.90 15.46 -10.99
N ARG A 24 -3.05 15.36 -9.96
CA ARG A 24 -2.55 14.09 -9.45
C ARG A 24 -3.73 13.26 -8.95
N LEU A 25 -3.85 12.03 -9.44
CA LEU A 25 -4.86 11.07 -8.98
C LEU A 25 -4.19 9.94 -8.22
N TRP A 26 -4.85 9.46 -7.18
CA TRP A 26 -4.41 8.29 -6.45
C TRP A 26 -5.59 7.56 -5.82
N GLY A 27 -5.46 6.25 -5.65
CA GLY A 27 -6.52 5.42 -5.07
C GLY A 27 -6.07 3.99 -4.84
N ALA A 28 -6.77 3.30 -3.94
CA ALA A 28 -6.60 1.87 -3.75
C ALA A 28 -7.06 1.13 -5.02
N ILE A 29 -6.36 0.07 -5.40
CA ILE A 29 -6.74 -0.73 -6.58
C ILE A 29 -7.63 -1.92 -6.24
N GLY A 30 -8.10 -2.01 -4.99
CA GLY A 30 -8.99 -3.09 -4.52
C GLY A 30 -8.28 -4.40 -4.16
N GLN A 31 -6.94 -4.45 -4.23
CA GLN A 31 -6.15 -5.58 -3.76
C GLN A 31 -5.77 -5.39 -2.29
N GLU A 32 -6.12 -6.38 -1.47
CA GLU A 32 -5.83 -6.45 -0.03
C GLU A 32 -5.07 -7.75 0.28
N PHE A 33 -4.06 -7.65 1.15
CA PHE A 33 -3.29 -8.78 1.64
C PHE A 33 -3.34 -8.84 3.17
N VAL A 34 -3.62 -10.03 3.70
CA VAL A 34 -3.77 -10.28 5.15
C VAL A 34 -3.09 -11.60 5.55
N GLY A 35 -2.69 -11.68 6.83
CA GLY A 35 -2.07 -12.88 7.40
C GLY A 35 -0.54 -12.92 7.33
N PRO A 36 0.08 -14.05 7.73
CA PRO A 36 1.54 -14.20 7.74
C PRO A 36 2.14 -14.04 6.34
N GLY A 37 3.16 -13.19 6.19
CA GLY A 37 3.83 -12.94 4.91
C GLY A 37 3.06 -12.04 3.92
N ALA A 38 1.96 -11.42 4.37
CA ALA A 38 1.17 -10.51 3.55
C ALA A 38 1.93 -9.24 3.13
N ASP A 39 2.89 -8.79 3.95
CA ASP A 39 3.81 -7.70 3.61
C ASP A 39 4.64 -8.03 2.37
N LYS A 40 5.30 -9.19 2.37
CA LYS A 40 6.11 -9.65 1.25
C LYS A 40 5.26 -9.88 0.02
N SER A 41 4.09 -10.52 0.17
CA SER A 41 3.17 -10.77 -0.94
C SER A 41 2.67 -9.47 -1.59
N ALA A 42 2.36 -8.45 -0.78
CA ALA A 42 1.96 -7.14 -1.27
C ALA A 42 3.12 -6.41 -1.98
N ILE A 43 4.37 -6.58 -1.49
CA ILE A 43 5.57 -6.02 -2.11
C ILE A 43 5.88 -6.73 -3.45
N ASP A 44 5.85 -8.05 -3.48
CA ASP A 44 6.10 -8.82 -4.71
C ASP A 44 5.06 -8.46 -5.80
N GLU A 45 3.78 -8.30 -5.43
CA GLU A 45 2.74 -7.87 -6.38
C GLU A 45 2.93 -6.41 -6.83
N VAL A 46 3.25 -5.49 -5.91
CA VAL A 46 3.44 -4.08 -6.29
C VAL A 46 4.65 -3.89 -7.19
N GLU A 47 5.71 -4.67 -7.00
CA GLU A 47 6.89 -4.68 -7.87
C GLU A 47 6.53 -5.19 -9.26
N ARG A 48 5.78 -6.29 -9.35
CA ARG A 48 5.26 -6.81 -10.63
C ARG A 48 4.40 -5.76 -11.35
N LEU A 49 3.50 -5.08 -10.64
CA LEU A 49 2.68 -4.01 -11.20
C LEU A 49 3.55 -2.84 -11.68
N GLN A 50 4.55 -2.44 -10.90
CA GLN A 50 5.43 -1.32 -11.22
C GLN A 50 6.28 -1.58 -12.48
N GLN A 51 6.71 -2.83 -12.71
CA GLN A 51 7.46 -3.22 -13.92
C GLN A 51 6.63 -3.02 -15.20
N SER A 52 5.31 -3.18 -15.12
CA SER A 52 4.38 -3.02 -16.24
C SER A 52 3.71 -1.62 -16.28
N ALA A 53 4.09 -0.72 -15.37
CA ALA A 53 3.44 0.57 -15.21
C ALA A 53 3.80 1.52 -16.37
N PRO A 54 2.80 2.18 -17.01
CA PRO A 54 3.06 3.24 -17.97
C PRO A 54 3.83 4.41 -17.34
N GLN A 55 4.50 5.21 -18.18
CA GLN A 55 5.14 6.44 -17.73
C GLN A 55 4.13 7.34 -17.00
N GLY A 56 4.52 7.86 -15.84
CA GLY A 56 3.66 8.67 -14.99
C GLY A 56 2.74 7.87 -14.06
N VAL A 57 2.74 6.53 -14.13
CA VAL A 57 2.07 5.66 -13.16
C VAL A 57 3.09 5.10 -12.16
N SER A 58 2.79 5.21 -10.88
CA SER A 58 3.55 4.54 -9.82
C SER A 58 2.62 3.88 -8.83
N TYR A 59 3.14 2.89 -8.10
CA TYR A 59 2.39 2.20 -7.08
C TYR A 59 3.02 2.38 -5.69
N SER A 60 2.23 2.08 -4.66
CA SER A 60 2.70 2.05 -3.27
C SER A 60 1.95 1.00 -2.47
N VAL A 61 2.60 0.42 -1.46
CA VAL A 61 1.96 -0.44 -0.47
C VAL A 61 1.77 0.34 0.83
N GLN A 62 0.55 0.33 1.34
CA GLN A 62 0.22 0.89 2.64
C GLN A 62 -0.17 -0.22 3.61
N ARG A 63 0.50 -0.27 4.75
CA ARG A 63 0.17 -1.11 5.90
C ARG A 63 -0.85 -0.40 6.78
N TYR A 64 -1.93 -1.09 7.06
CA TYR A 64 -3.06 -0.64 7.85
C TYR A 64 -3.07 -1.44 9.15
N GLU A 65 -2.83 -0.75 10.26
CA GLU A 65 -2.78 -1.33 11.59
C GLU A 65 -4.06 -0.98 12.34
N TYR A 66 -4.91 -1.98 12.56
CA TYR A 66 -6.13 -1.87 13.35
C TYR A 66 -5.86 -2.41 14.76
N SER A 67 -6.14 -1.60 15.77
CA SER A 67 -6.12 -2.02 17.18
C SER A 67 -7.54 -1.97 17.76
N GLU A 68 -7.73 -2.50 18.97
CA GLU A 68 -9.00 -2.41 19.69
C GLU A 68 -9.50 -0.97 19.85
N SER A 69 -8.60 -0.02 20.04
CA SER A 69 -8.90 1.42 20.16
C SER A 69 -9.03 2.15 18.81
N ARG A 70 -8.64 1.51 17.70
CA ARG A 70 -8.57 2.09 16.35
C ARG A 70 -9.32 1.26 15.30
N LYS A 71 -10.35 0.50 15.70
CA LYS A 71 -11.10 -0.42 14.82
C LYS A 71 -11.60 0.21 13.51
N ASN A 72 -12.06 1.46 13.56
CA ASN A 72 -12.62 2.17 12.38
C ASN A 72 -11.65 3.19 11.76
N ARG A 73 -10.49 3.42 12.38
CA ARG A 73 -9.50 4.40 11.91
C ARG A 73 -8.09 3.82 12.10
N PRO A 74 -7.65 2.94 11.19
CA PRO A 74 -6.35 2.29 11.30
C PRO A 74 -5.22 3.32 11.25
N LYS A 75 -4.10 2.98 11.88
CA LYS A 75 -2.84 3.67 11.62
C LYS A 75 -2.37 3.23 10.23
N LYS A 76 -2.15 4.20 9.34
CA LYS A 76 -1.70 3.96 7.97
C LYS A 76 -0.22 4.27 7.86
N ILE A 77 0.54 3.34 7.31
CA ILE A 77 1.99 3.43 7.17
C ILE A 77 2.34 3.04 5.74
N THR A 78 3.03 3.90 4.99
CA THR A 78 3.54 3.49 3.67
C THR A 78 4.82 2.69 3.88
N ILE A 79 4.87 1.46 3.37
CA ILE A 79 6.02 0.56 3.54
C ILE A 79 6.83 0.39 2.26
N TRP A 80 6.24 0.73 1.12
CA TRP A 80 6.91 0.66 -0.18
C TRP A 80 6.30 1.68 -1.13
N ARG A 81 7.15 2.34 -1.94
CA ARG A 81 6.70 3.23 -3.01
C ARG A 81 7.72 3.30 -4.14
N ASN A 82 7.28 3.08 -5.37
CA ASN A 82 8.07 3.29 -6.59
C ASN A 82 9.48 2.67 -6.52
N GLY A 83 9.58 1.40 -6.12
CA GLY A 83 10.84 0.66 -6.02
C GLY A 83 11.65 0.92 -4.75
N LEU A 84 11.16 1.75 -3.83
CA LEU A 84 11.83 2.06 -2.58
C LEU A 84 11.04 1.48 -1.41
N SER A 85 11.66 0.54 -0.70
CA SER A 85 11.21 0.12 0.63
C SER A 85 11.41 1.25 1.61
N ILE A 86 10.32 1.68 2.25
CA ILE A 86 10.36 2.69 3.29
C ILE A 86 10.50 1.92 4.60
N VAL A 87 11.73 1.85 5.10
CA VAL A 87 11.98 1.32 6.44
C VAL A 87 11.38 2.31 7.42
N VAL A 88 10.47 1.83 8.26
CA VAL A 88 9.75 2.62 9.28
C VAL A 88 10.11 2.11 10.66
#